data_AF-A0A225VJF4-F1
#
_entry.id   AF-A0A225VJF4-F1
#
_cell.length_a   1.000
_cell.length_b   1.000
_cell.length_c   1.000
_cell.angle_alpha   90.00
_cell.angle_beta   90.00
_cell.angle_gamma   90.00
#
_symmetry.space_group_name_H-M   'P 1'
#
loop_
_entity.id
_entity.type
_entity.pdbx_description
1 polymer ?
#
loop_
_entity_poly.entity_id
_entity_poly.type
_entity_poly.pdbx_seq_one_letter_code
_entity_poly.pdbx_strand_id
1 'polypeptide(L)'
;RILNTDNYYTSVQLLEVLRIKGLYARGTVREGSKHFPKHTTLDKNSASRGDYRPGVSSEHGFVAASWWDGSLVQMVSNADASSLTNLEGTIGGTKPTYPAPTCVSQYNKYMQGVDRLDQYRGRFSFVDGHSYQKWRNGKCGSLMYFRSFTRGRIGSFCICGERTVLTSASPNFSSIRST
;
A
#
# COMPACT_ATOMS: atom_id res chain seq x y z
N ARG A 1 11.10 -7.54 -7.86
CA ARG A 1 9.98 -6.58 -7.60
C ARG A 1 9.84 -6.41 -6.09
N ILE A 2 9.48 -5.21 -5.61
CA ILE A 2 9.32 -4.92 -4.18
C ILE A 2 7.85 -4.59 -3.89
N LEU A 3 7.26 -5.26 -2.91
CA LEU A 3 5.90 -5.03 -2.43
C LEU A 3 5.94 -4.18 -1.16
N ASN A 4 5.10 -3.15 -1.09
CA ASN A 4 4.89 -2.41 0.16
C ASN A 4 3.54 -2.79 0.75
N THR A 5 3.55 -3.22 2.00
CA THR A 5 2.35 -3.72 2.68
C THR A 5 2.10 -2.99 3.97
N ASP A 6 0.82 -2.74 4.25
CA ASP A 6 0.39 -2.22 5.54
C ASP A 6 0.44 -3.31 6.62
N ASN A 7 0.31 -2.90 7.88
CA ASN A 7 0.43 -3.73 9.07
C ASN A 7 -0.57 -4.89 9.13
N TYR A 8 -1.69 -4.80 8.41
CA TYR A 8 -2.69 -5.86 8.36
C TYR A 8 -2.21 -7.07 7.54
N TYR A 9 -1.37 -6.82 6.53
CA TYR A 9 -0.90 -7.86 5.62
C TYR A 9 0.52 -8.33 5.94
N THR A 10 1.26 -7.60 6.78
CA THR A 10 2.69 -7.83 6.97
C THR A 10 2.98 -8.79 8.12
N SER A 11 3.81 -9.80 7.85
CA SER A 11 4.39 -10.68 8.88
C SER A 11 5.77 -11.18 8.44
N VAL A 12 6.59 -11.63 9.38
CA VAL A 12 7.93 -12.19 9.07
C VAL A 12 7.80 -13.43 8.16
N GLN A 13 6.85 -14.31 8.46
CA GLN A 13 6.57 -15.51 7.65
C GLN A 13 6.17 -15.17 6.21
N LEU A 14 5.38 -14.10 6.01
CA LEU A 14 5.03 -13.65 4.67
C LEU A 14 6.28 -13.28 3.87
N LEU A 15 7.22 -12.54 4.48
CA LEU A 15 8.44 -12.11 3.80
C LEU A 15 9.34 -13.30 3.42
N GLU A 16 9.38 -14.34 4.24
CA GLU A 16 10.09 -15.58 3.91
C GLU A 16 9.46 -16.27 2.70
N VAL A 17 8.14 -16.44 2.68
CA VAL A 17 7.42 -17.05 1.55
C VAL A 17 7.57 -16.22 0.27
N LEU A 18 7.55 -14.89 0.38
CA LEU A 18 7.77 -14.01 -0.77
C LEU A 18 9.19 -14.16 -1.33
N ARG A 19 10.19 -14.29 -0.46
CA ARG A 19 11.59 -14.52 -0.87
C ARG A 19 11.73 -15.80 -1.68
N ILE A 20 11.10 -16.89 -1.26
CA ILE A 20 11.09 -18.18 -1.99
C ILE A 20 10.47 -18.00 -3.39
N LYS A 21 9.47 -17.13 -3.52
CA LYS A 21 8.82 -16.78 -4.79
C LYS A 21 9.59 -15.74 -5.63
N GLY A 22 10.80 -15.34 -5.22
CA GLY A 22 11.59 -14.31 -5.91
C GLY A 22 11.02 -12.89 -5.78
N LEU A 23 10.18 -12.66 -4.76
CA LEU A 23 9.60 -11.37 -4.46
C LEU A 23 10.19 -10.79 -3.18
N TYR A 24 10.38 -9.48 -3.18
CA TYR A 24 10.81 -8.74 -2.01
C TYR A 24 9.64 -7.92 -1.49
N ALA A 25 9.62 -7.67 -0.19
CA ALA A 25 8.62 -6.88 0.47
C ALA A 25 9.17 -6.13 1.66
N ARG A 26 8.47 -5.06 1.99
CA ARG A 26 8.67 -4.28 3.21
C ARG A 26 7.32 -3.78 3.72
N GLY A 27 7.17 -3.73 5.02
CA GLY A 27 5.92 -3.31 5.62
C GLY A 27 6.05 -2.96 7.08
N THR A 28 5.06 -2.25 7.58
CA THR A 28 4.91 -2.02 9.02
C THR A 28 4.39 -3.28 9.69
N VAL A 29 4.77 -3.51 10.93
CA VAL A 29 4.32 -4.66 11.73
C VAL A 29 3.54 -4.13 12.92
N ARG A 30 2.44 -4.81 13.26
CA ARG A 30 1.66 -4.48 14.46
C ARG A 30 2.46 -4.81 15.71
N GLU A 31 2.35 -3.94 16.71
CA GLU A 31 2.88 -4.20 18.04
C GLU A 31 2.30 -5.50 18.59
N GLY A 32 3.15 -6.34 19.19
CA GLY A 32 2.73 -7.65 19.72
C GLY A 32 2.64 -8.77 18.70
N SER A 33 3.06 -8.55 17.44
CA SER A 33 3.18 -9.63 16.46
C SER A 33 4.11 -10.74 16.95
N LYS A 34 3.59 -11.99 17.00
CA LYS A 34 4.28 -13.15 17.59
C LYS A 34 5.67 -13.43 16.98
N HIS A 35 5.83 -13.17 15.69
CA HIS A 35 7.03 -13.51 14.92
C HIS A 35 8.02 -12.35 14.81
N PHE A 36 7.74 -11.19 15.44
CA PHE A 36 8.67 -10.06 15.43
C PHE A 36 9.76 -10.25 16.50
N PRO A 37 11.05 -10.02 16.18
CA PRO A 37 12.13 -10.22 17.13
C PRO A 37 12.05 -9.23 18.30
N LYS A 38 11.84 -9.75 19.52
CA LYS A 38 11.69 -8.91 20.73
C LYS A 38 12.91 -8.06 21.02
N HIS A 39 14.12 -8.55 20.72
CA HIS A 39 15.35 -7.82 20.97
C HIS A 39 15.50 -6.55 20.11
N THR A 40 14.80 -6.45 18.97
CA THR A 40 14.81 -5.24 18.14
C THR A 40 13.75 -4.23 18.55
N THR A 41 12.93 -4.56 19.55
CA THR A 41 11.87 -3.67 20.06
C THR A 41 12.48 -2.61 20.98
N LEU A 42 12.07 -1.35 20.78
CA LEU A 42 12.41 -0.24 21.67
C LEU A 42 11.42 -0.21 22.85
N ASP A 43 11.91 0.18 24.02
CA ASP A 43 11.04 0.41 25.18
C ASP A 43 10.38 1.79 25.07
N LYS A 44 9.07 1.83 25.26
CA LYS A 44 8.24 3.04 25.17
C LYS A 44 8.61 4.08 26.23
N ASN A 45 9.06 3.63 27.40
CA ASN A 45 9.35 4.52 28.53
C ASN A 45 10.71 5.23 28.40
N SER A 46 11.64 4.64 27.64
CA SER A 46 12.99 5.18 27.47
C SER A 46 13.23 5.81 26.09
N ALA A 47 12.31 5.64 25.14
CA ALA A 47 12.50 6.07 23.76
C ALA A 47 12.16 7.55 23.57
N SER A 48 13.07 8.24 22.90
CA SER A 48 12.95 9.61 22.42
C SER A 48 12.79 9.63 20.89
N ARG A 49 12.31 10.75 20.34
CA ARG A 49 12.09 10.88 18.89
C ARG A 49 13.41 10.75 18.13
N GLY A 50 13.42 9.86 17.14
CA GLY A 50 14.60 9.49 16.37
C GLY A 50 15.32 8.26 16.88
N ASP A 51 14.97 7.72 18.06
CA ASP A 51 15.56 6.47 18.53
C ASP A 51 15.19 5.30 17.62
N TYR A 52 16.17 4.47 17.30
CA TYR A 52 16.02 3.31 16.43
C TYR A 52 16.73 2.10 17.00
N ARG A 53 16.21 0.91 16.67
CA ARG A 53 16.87 -0.37 16.96
C ARG A 53 16.65 -1.33 15.79
N PRO A 54 17.66 -1.54 14.93
CA PRO A 54 17.60 -2.51 13.86
C PRO A 54 18.13 -3.87 14.34
N GLY A 55 17.65 -4.93 13.70
CA GLY A 55 18.22 -6.27 13.78
C GLY A 55 18.16 -6.93 12.43
N VAL A 56 19.19 -7.71 12.13
CA VAL A 56 19.36 -8.37 10.83
C VAL A 56 19.42 -9.87 11.09
N SER A 57 18.60 -10.62 10.38
CA SER A 57 18.78 -12.07 10.28
C SER A 57 19.69 -12.34 9.10
N SER A 58 20.94 -12.73 9.35
CA SER A 58 21.86 -13.15 8.28
C SER A 58 21.42 -14.43 7.59
N GLU A 59 20.74 -15.33 8.33
CA GLU A 59 20.24 -16.61 7.82
C GLU A 59 19.08 -16.42 6.83
N HIS A 60 18.07 -15.65 7.22
CA HIS A 60 16.87 -15.45 6.40
C HIS A 60 16.95 -14.18 5.53
N GLY A 61 17.99 -13.37 5.74
CA GLY A 61 18.31 -12.15 5.00
C GLY A 61 17.20 -11.11 5.02
N PHE A 62 16.61 -10.86 6.18
CA PHE A 62 15.66 -9.77 6.40
C PHE A 62 16.12 -8.87 7.55
N VAL A 63 15.67 -7.63 7.50
CA VAL A 63 15.89 -6.59 8.51
C VAL A 63 14.58 -6.36 9.24
N ALA A 64 14.62 -6.43 10.56
CA ALA A 64 13.56 -5.97 11.45
C ALA A 64 14.04 -4.70 12.14
N ALA A 65 13.26 -3.63 12.12
CA ALA A 65 13.64 -2.36 12.72
C ALA A 65 12.49 -1.78 13.54
N SER A 66 12.82 -1.26 14.71
CA SER A 66 11.94 -0.38 15.47
C SER A 66 12.46 1.05 15.39
N TRP A 67 11.56 2.02 15.25
CA TRP A 67 11.87 3.45 15.19
C TRP A 67 10.82 4.26 15.95
N TRP A 68 11.22 5.35 16.60
CA TRP A 68 10.34 6.21 17.38
C TRP A 68 10.12 7.56 16.71
N ASP A 69 8.91 7.82 16.19
CA ASP A 69 8.53 9.09 15.56
C ASP A 69 7.48 9.88 16.38
N GLY A 70 7.34 9.54 17.67
CA GLY A 70 6.24 9.95 18.55
C GLY A 70 5.39 8.75 18.99
N SER A 71 5.39 7.69 18.18
CA SER A 71 4.93 6.35 18.53
C SER A 71 5.92 5.32 18.02
N LEU A 72 5.90 4.13 18.63
CA LEU A 72 6.70 2.99 18.17
C LEU A 72 6.24 2.55 16.77
N VAL A 73 7.15 2.61 15.81
CA VAL A 73 6.98 2.08 14.47
C VAL A 73 7.85 0.83 14.35
N GLN A 74 7.21 -0.32 14.16
CA GLN A 74 7.90 -1.57 13.85
C GLN A 74 7.81 -1.85 12.36
N MET A 75 8.92 -2.27 11.78
CA MET A 75 9.06 -2.54 10.35
C MET A 75 9.83 -3.82 10.12
N VAL A 76 9.47 -4.52 9.05
CA VAL A 76 10.24 -5.65 8.52
C VAL A 76 10.45 -5.47 7.02
N SER A 77 11.63 -5.80 6.53
CA SER A 77 11.98 -5.73 5.11
C SER A 77 12.97 -6.82 4.74
N ASN A 78 12.78 -7.46 3.60
CA ASN A 78 13.80 -8.29 2.95
C ASN A 78 14.39 -7.62 1.70
N ALA A 79 13.98 -6.37 1.42
CA ALA A 79 14.34 -5.61 0.23
C ALA A 79 15.44 -4.57 0.50
N ASP A 80 15.60 -4.17 1.77
CA ASP A 80 16.42 -3.04 2.18
C ASP A 80 17.62 -3.47 3.01
N ALA A 81 18.69 -2.68 2.95
CA ALA A 81 19.85 -2.84 3.82
C ALA A 81 19.55 -2.33 5.25
N SER A 82 20.35 -2.75 6.22
CA SER A 82 20.32 -2.26 7.60
C SER A 82 20.94 -0.88 7.78
N SER A 83 21.14 -0.13 6.69
CA SER A 83 21.69 1.21 6.69
C SER A 83 20.73 2.20 7.35
N LEU A 84 21.29 3.35 7.73
CA LEU A 84 20.54 4.46 8.28
C LEU A 84 20.42 5.57 7.23
N THR A 85 19.34 6.32 7.32
CA THR A 85 19.04 7.44 6.46
C THR A 85 18.44 8.55 7.31
N ASN A 86 18.78 9.78 6.97
CA ASN A 86 18.24 10.95 7.64
C ASN A 86 16.84 11.25 7.08
N LEU A 87 15.85 11.32 7.96
CA LEU A 87 14.49 11.73 7.63
C LEU A 87 14.23 13.14 8.17
N GLU A 88 13.70 14.00 7.30
CA GLU A 88 13.21 15.31 7.69
C GLU A 88 11.83 15.15 8.35
N GLY A 89 11.72 15.58 9.61
CA GLY A 89 10.46 15.78 10.29
C GLY A 89 9.92 17.18 10.02
N THR A 90 8.65 17.41 10.37
CA THR A 90 8.09 18.76 10.48
C THR A 90 7.49 18.91 11.86
N ILE A 91 8.06 19.80 12.68
CA ILE A 91 7.61 20.10 14.04
C ILE A 91 7.47 21.61 14.16
N GLY A 92 6.24 22.10 14.32
CA GLY A 92 5.96 23.52 14.58
C GLY A 92 6.56 24.48 13.53
N GLY A 93 6.65 24.08 12.26
CA GLY A 93 7.25 24.89 11.18
C GLY A 93 8.77 24.74 11.02
N THR A 94 9.46 24.13 11.99
CA THR A 94 10.87 23.72 11.83
C THR A 94 10.98 22.33 11.20
N LYS A 95 12.08 22.09 10.49
CA LYS A 95 12.41 20.82 9.82
C LYS A 95 13.58 20.11 10.50
N PRO A 96 13.40 19.54 11.70
CA PRO A 96 14.45 18.76 12.35
C PRO A 96 14.72 17.47 11.56
N THR A 97 15.98 17.04 11.55
CA THR A 97 16.42 15.82 10.88
C THR A 97 16.69 14.74 11.93
N TYR A 98 16.12 13.55 11.72
CA TYR A 98 16.29 12.39 12.59
C TYR A 98 16.94 11.24 11.85
N PRO A 99 17.84 10.48 12.50
CA PRO A 99 18.29 9.21 11.96
C PRO A 99 17.13 8.21 11.97
N ALA A 100 16.96 7.50 10.86
CA ALA A 100 15.95 6.46 10.72
C ALA A 100 16.51 5.27 9.92
N PRO A 101 16.00 4.04 10.14
CA PRO A 101 16.33 2.91 9.28
C PRO A 101 15.94 3.19 7.82
N THR A 102 16.79 2.80 6.86
CA THR A 102 16.53 3.02 5.43
C THR A 102 15.19 2.42 4.99
N CYS A 103 14.79 1.27 5.55
CA CYS A 103 13.49 0.66 5.26
C CYS A 103 12.30 1.58 5.56
N VAL A 104 12.39 2.44 6.59
CA VAL A 104 11.35 3.43 6.94
C VAL A 104 11.26 4.53 5.88
N SER A 105 12.41 5.09 5.48
CA SER A 105 12.46 6.12 4.44
C SER A 105 11.92 5.59 3.11
N GLN A 106 12.36 4.39 2.74
CA GLN A 106 11.88 3.73 1.53
C GLN A 106 10.37 3.51 1.62
N TYR A 107 9.85 2.97 2.74
CA TYR A 107 8.42 2.75 2.98
C TYR A 107 7.59 4.00 2.71
N ASN A 108 7.92 5.11 3.37
CA ASN A 108 7.22 6.38 3.23
C ASN A 108 7.20 6.90 1.78
N LYS A 109 8.28 6.67 1.02
CA LYS A 109 8.40 7.10 -0.39
C LYS A 109 7.42 6.39 -1.33
N TYR A 110 7.14 5.10 -1.12
CA TYR A 110 6.40 4.29 -2.10
C TYR A 110 5.08 3.67 -1.59
N MET A 111 4.66 3.94 -0.36
CA MET A 111 3.38 3.43 0.17
C MET A 111 2.14 4.12 -0.39
N GLN A 112 2.28 5.35 -0.88
CA GLN A 112 1.16 6.21 -1.27
C GLN A 112 0.45 5.79 -2.57
N GLY A 113 0.80 4.64 -3.17
CA GLY A 113 0.24 4.23 -4.47
C GLY A 113 -1.27 3.98 -4.41
N VAL A 114 -1.73 3.28 -3.38
CA VAL A 114 -3.16 2.95 -3.19
C VAL A 114 -3.94 4.22 -2.81
N ASP A 115 -3.44 5.00 -1.86
CA ASP A 115 -4.11 6.22 -1.40
C ASP A 115 -4.21 7.28 -2.50
N ARG A 116 -3.17 7.43 -3.32
CA ARG A 116 -3.23 8.33 -4.49
C ARG A 116 -4.26 7.86 -5.51
N LEU A 117 -4.30 6.56 -5.79
CA LEU A 117 -5.32 6.01 -6.69
C LEU A 117 -6.72 6.27 -6.15
N ASP A 118 -6.95 6.07 -4.85
CA ASP A 118 -8.24 6.32 -4.22
C ASP A 118 -8.61 7.81 -4.23
N GLN A 119 -7.63 8.69 -3.98
CA GLN A 119 -7.79 10.14 -4.11
C GLN A 119 -8.20 10.55 -5.53
N TYR A 120 -7.55 9.98 -6.56
CA TYR A 120 -7.94 10.23 -7.94
C TYR A 120 -9.33 9.67 -8.25
N ARG A 121 -9.66 8.48 -7.74
CA ARG A 121 -10.98 7.87 -7.91
C ARG A 121 -12.07 8.75 -7.30
N GLY A 122 -11.89 9.25 -6.08
CA GLY A 122 -12.82 10.19 -5.45
C GLY A 122 -12.90 11.50 -6.25
N ARG A 123 -11.77 12.10 -6.64
CA ARG A 123 -11.79 13.39 -7.34
C ARG A 123 -12.46 13.34 -8.70
N PHE A 124 -12.32 12.23 -9.43
CA PHE A 124 -12.91 12.03 -10.76
C PHE A 124 -14.13 11.09 -10.71
N SER A 125 -14.71 10.90 -9.53
CA SER A 125 -15.91 10.11 -9.34
C SER A 125 -17.11 10.85 -9.90
N PHE A 126 -17.76 10.27 -10.91
CA PHE A 126 -19.09 10.73 -11.35
C PHE A 126 -20.19 10.38 -10.33
N VAL A 127 -19.88 9.53 -9.34
CA VAL A 127 -20.82 9.01 -8.34
C VAL A 127 -21.12 10.07 -7.27
N ASP A 128 -20.25 11.07 -7.09
CA ASP A 128 -20.28 12.02 -5.97
C ASP A 128 -21.45 13.04 -6.00
N GLY A 129 -22.31 12.97 -7.02
CA GLY A 129 -23.56 13.75 -7.12
C GLY A 129 -24.83 12.91 -7.29
N HIS A 130 -24.71 11.58 -7.24
CA HIS A 130 -25.83 10.66 -7.48
C HIS A 130 -26.13 9.83 -6.24
N SER A 131 -27.37 9.89 -5.75
CA SER A 131 -27.84 9.02 -4.68
C SER A 131 -28.25 7.66 -5.25
N TYR A 132 -27.62 6.59 -4.76
CA TYR A 132 -27.99 5.21 -5.10
C TYR A 132 -28.81 4.59 -3.97
N GLN A 133 -29.68 3.63 -4.30
CA GLN A 133 -30.41 2.88 -3.28
C GLN A 133 -29.42 2.12 -2.39
N LYS A 134 -29.58 2.30 -1.07
CA LYS A 134 -28.72 1.67 -0.07
C LYS A 134 -28.85 0.15 -0.14
N TRP A 135 -27.71 -0.51 -0.12
CA TRP A 135 -27.56 -1.96 -0.05
C TRP A 135 -27.94 -2.51 1.34
N ARG A 136 -29.19 -2.29 1.77
CA ARG A 136 -29.75 -2.90 2.99
C ARG A 136 -30.86 -3.93 2.71
N ASN A 137 -31.27 -4.08 1.44
CA ASN A 137 -32.21 -5.12 1.00
C ASN A 137 -31.69 -5.88 -0.24
N GLY A 138 -30.44 -6.37 -0.19
CA GLY A 138 -29.99 -7.53 -0.98
C GLY A 138 -29.91 -7.44 -2.51
N LYS A 139 -30.38 -6.38 -3.19
CA LYS A 139 -30.19 -6.19 -4.64
C LYS A 139 -30.01 -4.72 -5.00
N CYS A 140 -28.77 -4.28 -5.13
CA CYS A 140 -28.20 -3.74 -6.37
C CYS A 140 -26.77 -3.31 -6.06
N GLY A 141 -25.82 -3.88 -6.80
CA GLY A 141 -24.40 -3.62 -6.62
C GLY A 141 -24.09 -2.15 -6.88
N SER A 142 -23.09 -1.64 -6.16
CA SER A 142 -22.25 -0.59 -6.71
C SER A 142 -21.89 -1.02 -8.12
N LEU A 143 -22.40 -0.31 -9.13
CA LEU A 143 -21.95 -0.48 -10.49
C LEU A 143 -20.50 0.01 -10.50
N MET A 144 -19.56 -0.86 -10.10
CA MET A 144 -18.14 -0.59 -10.23
C MET A 144 -17.82 -0.59 -11.71
N TYR A 145 -17.90 0.60 -12.30
CA TYR A 145 -17.30 0.85 -13.60
C TYR A 145 -15.79 0.84 -13.40
N PHE A 146 -15.18 -0.34 -13.45
CA PHE A 146 -13.73 -0.43 -13.57
C PHE A 146 -13.34 0.02 -14.97
N ARG A 147 -12.85 1.26 -15.10
CA ARG A 147 -12.01 1.62 -16.24
C ARG A 147 -10.68 0.88 -16.07
N SER A 148 -10.51 -0.22 -16.80
CA SER A 148 -9.18 -0.81 -16.98
C SER A 148 -8.39 0.11 -17.91
N PHE A 149 -7.37 0.79 -17.39
CA PHE A 149 -6.42 1.53 -18.21
C PHE A 149 -5.23 0.63 -18.54
N THR A 150 -5.42 -0.29 -19.47
CA THR A 150 -4.31 -1.07 -20.04
C THR A 150 -4.02 -0.56 -21.44
N ARG A 151 -2.80 -0.03 -21.64
CA ARG A 151 -2.24 0.35 -22.96
C ARG A 151 -3.09 1.34 -23.77
N GLY A 152 -3.62 2.38 -23.13
CA GLY A 152 -4.22 3.52 -23.83
C GLY A 152 -5.58 3.28 -24.52
N ARG A 153 -6.25 2.14 -24.28
CA ARG A 153 -7.63 1.90 -24.70
C ARG A 153 -8.58 1.92 -23.51
N ILE A 154 -9.69 2.64 -23.65
CA ILE A 154 -10.77 2.70 -22.66
C ILE A 154 -11.72 1.54 -22.98
N GLY A 155 -11.68 0.48 -22.18
CA GLY A 155 -12.69 -0.58 -22.20
C GLY A 155 -13.63 -0.42 -21.01
N SER A 156 -14.92 -0.51 -21.26
CA SER A 156 -15.97 -0.55 -20.24
C SER A 156 -16.45 -1.99 -20.06
N PHE A 157 -16.46 -2.49 -18.83
CA PHE A 157 -17.03 -3.80 -18.50
C PHE A 157 -18.05 -3.65 -17.38
N CYS A 158 -19.28 -4.09 -17.63
CA CYS A 158 -20.32 -4.19 -16.60
C CYS A 158 -20.32 -5.62 -16.05
N ILE A 159 -20.14 -5.77 -14.74
CA ILE A 159 -20.41 -7.03 -14.05
C ILE A 159 -21.68 -6.80 -13.23
N CYS A 160 -22.79 -7.36 -13.69
CA CYS A 160 -24.03 -7.45 -12.92
C CYS A 160 -24.11 -8.84 -12.29
N GLY A 161 -24.50 -8.91 -11.01
CA GLY A 161 -24.64 -10.17 -10.28
C GLY A 161 -25.50 -11.17 -11.06
N GLU A 162 -24.97 -12.40 -11.20
CA GLU A 162 -25.59 -13.58 -11.81
C GLU A 162 -26.21 -13.41 -13.21
N ARG A 163 -25.48 -12.79 -14.14
CA ARG A 163 -25.37 -13.27 -15.53
C ARG A 163 -24.31 -12.45 -16.26
N THR A 164 -23.23 -13.12 -16.67
CA THR A 164 -22.27 -12.57 -17.63
C THR A 164 -22.96 -12.47 -18.98
N VAL A 165 -23.55 -11.31 -19.30
CA VAL A 165 -23.93 -10.99 -20.68
C VAL A 165 -22.76 -10.21 -21.29
N LEU A 166 -21.98 -10.89 -22.12
CA LEU A 166 -21.00 -10.25 -23.00
C LEU A 166 -21.75 -9.51 -24.11
N THR A 167 -22.00 -8.20 -23.95
CA THR A 167 -22.33 -7.38 -25.11
C THR A 167 -21.04 -6.82 -25.71
N SER A 168 -20.52 -7.49 -26.72
CA SER A 168 -19.50 -6.91 -27.61
C SER A 168 -20.18 -5.87 -28.51
N ALA A 169 -20.08 -4.59 -28.17
CA ALA A 169 -20.38 -3.53 -29.12
C ALA A 169 -19.16 -3.35 -30.04
N SER A 170 -19.18 -3.99 -31.21
CA SER A 170 -18.34 -3.57 -32.33
C SER A 170 -18.80 -2.19 -32.82
N PRO A 171 -17.89 -1.26 -33.12
CA PRO A 171 -18.26 -0.01 -33.78
C PRO A 171 -18.50 -0.32 -35.26
N ASN A 172 -19.77 -0.48 -35.66
CA ASN A 172 -20.11 -0.45 -37.07
C ASN A 172 -19.97 1.00 -37.55
N PHE A 173 -18.84 1.25 -38.19
CA PHE A 173 -18.60 2.34 -39.12
C PHE A 173 -19.65 2.24 -40.24
N SER A 174 -20.64 3.14 -40.26
CA SER A 174 -21.44 3.37 -41.46
C SER A 174 -21.02 4.70 -42.08
N SER A 175 -20.53 4.56 -43.31
CA SER A 175 -19.95 5.54 -44.21
C SER A 175 -20.80 6.78 -44.48
N ILE A 176 -20.09 7.88 -44.69
CA ILE A 176 -20.40 9.02 -45.57
C ILE A 176 -21.43 8.70 -46.67
N ARG A 177 -22.45 9.54 -46.80
CA ARG A 177 -22.89 10.04 -48.11
C ARG A 177 -23.60 11.40 -48.01
N SER A 178 -23.25 12.25 -48.96
CA SER A 178 -23.73 13.60 -49.24
C SER A 178 -25.20 13.67 -49.64
N THR A 179 -25.88 14.75 -49.25
CA THR A 179 -26.44 15.80 -50.11
C THR A 179 -26.76 17.01 -49.25
#